data_AF-A0A9R0W0J2-F1
#
_entry.id   AF-A0A9R0W0J2-F1
#
_cell.length_a   1.000
_cell.length_b   1.000
_cell.length_c   1.000
_cell.angle_alpha   90.00
_cell.angle_beta   90.00
_cell.angle_gamma   90.00
#
_symmetry.space_group_name_H-M   'P 1'
#
loop_
_entity.id
_entity.type
_entity.pdbx_description
1 polymer ?
#
loop_
_entity_poly.entity_id
_entity_poly.type
_entity_poly.pdbx_seq_one_letter_code
_entity_poly.pdbx_strand_id
1 'polypeptide(L)'
;MDEKPYDGEVLTRRVEELQRERDELRKDIEQLCMQQAGPGYVSVATRMLSQRTTALEQDIEILQKKLSGCLRENQNLQEELAEAYRVKSQLADLYGAELSKTKELEQQVRFFQSSVAQAFAERDGSLLECEKAKEREEAGLKMCATFEERTREYQTAMEDQKRLNDDLQMELTELKAHTESSLNVIKKLYEVRSRECECPSNITFEEKCSILLDDSADSWSFNLDGETSTSKHL
;
A
#
# COMPACT_ATOMS: atom_id res chain seq x y z
N MET A 1 127.25 88.35 -24.04
CA MET A 1 126.09 88.49 -24.93
C MET A 1 124.88 87.96 -24.18
N ASP A 2 123.91 88.84 -24.03
CA ASP A 2 122.53 88.69 -23.53
C ASP A 2 122.27 88.11 -22.15
N GLU A 3 122.17 89.04 -21.19
CA GLU A 3 121.21 88.98 -20.08
C GLU A 3 119.82 88.60 -20.63
N LYS A 4 119.27 87.45 -20.21
CA LYS A 4 117.82 87.26 -20.25
C LYS A 4 117.25 87.80 -18.94
N PRO A 5 116.58 88.97 -18.95
CA PRO A 5 116.02 89.52 -17.74
C PRO A 5 114.81 88.67 -17.32
N TYR A 6 114.88 88.13 -16.11
CA TYR A 6 113.75 88.09 -15.19
C TYR A 6 112.38 87.64 -15.77
N ASP A 7 112.28 86.36 -16.18
CA ASP A 7 111.03 85.72 -16.63
C ASP A 7 109.99 85.59 -15.48
N GLY A 8 110.47 85.53 -14.24
CA GLY A 8 109.64 85.42 -13.03
C GLY A 8 108.75 86.65 -12.77
N GLU A 9 109.30 87.87 -12.77
CA GLU A 9 108.59 89.14 -12.54
C GLU A 9 107.57 89.43 -13.65
N VAL A 10 107.88 89.08 -14.90
CA VAL A 10 106.94 89.25 -16.01
C VAL A 10 105.75 88.31 -15.83
N LEU A 11 105.99 87.05 -15.45
CA LEU A 11 104.93 86.10 -15.12
C LEU A 11 104.16 86.52 -13.86
N THR A 12 104.82 87.03 -12.82
CA THR A 12 104.17 87.53 -11.60
C THR A 12 103.25 88.72 -11.91
N ARG A 13 103.73 89.72 -12.67
CA ARG A 13 102.88 90.84 -13.10
C ARG A 13 101.70 90.36 -13.95
N ARG A 14 101.91 89.36 -14.82
CA ARG A 14 100.82 88.80 -15.63
C ARG A 14 99.79 88.06 -14.78
N VAL A 15 100.21 87.35 -13.74
CA VAL A 15 99.30 86.72 -12.78
C VAL A 15 98.51 87.75 -12.00
N GLU A 16 99.14 88.84 -11.55
CA GLU A 16 98.47 89.94 -10.85
C GLU A 16 97.45 90.66 -11.74
N GLU A 17 97.76 90.88 -13.02
CA GLU A 17 96.83 91.42 -14.01
C GLU A 17 95.64 90.49 -14.24
N LEU A 18 95.89 89.20 -14.46
CA LEU A 18 94.82 88.22 -14.64
C LEU A 18 93.96 88.06 -13.37
N GLN A 19 94.54 88.21 -12.19
CA GLN A 19 93.79 88.23 -10.93
C GLN A 19 92.89 89.46 -10.84
N ARG A 20 93.39 90.64 -11.22
CA ARG A 20 92.60 91.88 -11.32
C ARG A 20 91.48 91.75 -12.35
N GLU A 21 91.78 91.28 -13.56
CA GLU A 21 90.77 91.06 -14.61
C GLU A 21 89.71 90.05 -14.16
N ARG A 22 90.10 88.96 -13.50
CA ARG A 22 89.17 87.98 -12.92
C ARG A 22 88.29 88.62 -11.84
N ASP A 23 88.86 89.46 -10.98
CA ASP A 23 88.11 90.14 -9.92
C ASP A 23 87.15 91.19 -10.48
N GLU A 24 87.52 91.89 -11.56
CA GLU A 24 86.63 92.82 -12.28
C GLU A 24 85.50 92.09 -13.01
N LEU A 25 85.81 91.04 -13.78
CA LEU A 25 84.79 90.22 -14.44
C LEU A 25 83.82 89.59 -13.45
N ARG A 26 84.31 89.17 -12.27
CA ARG A 26 83.44 88.66 -11.21
C ARG A 26 82.46 89.73 -10.71
N LYS A 27 82.93 90.96 -10.49
CA LYS A 27 82.06 92.08 -10.08
C LYS A 27 81.03 92.42 -11.16
N ASP A 28 81.43 92.42 -12.43
CA ASP A 28 80.52 92.70 -13.55
C ASP A 28 79.45 91.61 -13.69
N ILE A 29 79.81 90.33 -13.52
CA ILE A 29 78.84 89.22 -13.50
C ILE A 29 77.87 89.38 -12.33
N GLU A 30 78.37 89.67 -11.12
CA GLU A 30 77.52 89.90 -9.94
C GLU A 30 76.56 91.08 -10.17
N GLN A 31 77.02 92.17 -10.78
CA GLN A 31 76.20 93.33 -11.12
C GLN A 31 75.16 93.02 -12.20
N LEU A 32 75.53 92.28 -13.26
CA LEU A 32 74.61 91.84 -14.31
C LEU A 32 73.54 90.91 -13.76
N CYS A 33 73.89 89.98 -12.86
CA CYS A 33 72.92 89.12 -12.18
C CYS A 33 71.93 89.92 -11.33
N MET A 34 72.39 90.94 -10.59
CA MET A 34 71.49 91.81 -9.82
C MET A 34 70.61 92.70 -10.72
N GLN A 35 71.14 93.20 -11.84
CA GLN A 35 70.40 94.03 -12.80
C GLN A 35 69.34 93.22 -13.56
N GLN A 36 69.67 91.99 -13.99
CA GLN A 36 68.72 91.10 -14.68
C GLN A 36 67.61 90.60 -13.76
N ALA A 37 67.87 90.50 -12.46
CA ALA A 37 66.82 90.23 -11.48
C ALA A 37 65.85 91.42 -11.35
N GLY A 38 66.26 92.66 -11.56
CA GLY A 38 65.36 93.82 -11.43
C GLY A 38 64.75 93.99 -10.01
N PRO A 39 64.25 95.19 -9.64
CA PRO A 39 63.75 95.43 -8.28
C PRO A 39 62.51 94.62 -7.87
N GLY A 40 61.87 93.89 -8.78
CA GLY A 40 60.59 93.20 -8.56
C GLY A 40 60.57 91.68 -8.74
N TYR A 41 61.57 91.08 -9.38
CA TYR A 41 61.54 89.64 -9.72
C TYR A 41 61.42 88.74 -8.49
N VAL A 42 62.19 89.02 -7.44
CA VAL A 42 62.14 88.23 -6.20
C VAL A 42 60.72 88.26 -5.63
N SER A 43 60.08 89.44 -5.58
CA SER A 43 58.72 89.58 -5.05
C SER A 43 57.67 88.83 -5.89
N VAL A 44 57.80 88.87 -7.23
CA VAL A 44 56.89 88.18 -8.15
C VAL A 44 57.09 86.67 -8.09
N ALA A 45 58.34 86.20 -8.07
CA ALA A 45 58.69 84.78 -7.93
C ALA A 45 58.21 84.23 -6.59
N THR A 46 58.43 84.93 -5.48
CA THR A 46 57.91 84.55 -4.16
C THR A 46 56.38 84.50 -4.14
N ARG A 47 55.70 85.46 -4.76
CA ARG A 47 54.22 85.45 -4.87
C ARG A 47 53.72 84.25 -5.66
N MET A 48 54.30 83.96 -6.82
CA MET A 48 53.93 82.80 -7.63
C MET A 48 54.20 81.48 -6.91
N LEU A 49 55.35 81.35 -6.25
CA LEU A 49 55.68 80.19 -5.45
C LEU A 49 54.70 80.02 -4.30
N SER A 50 54.36 81.09 -3.57
CA SER A 50 53.40 81.05 -2.48
C SER A 50 52.01 80.61 -2.96
N GLN A 51 51.53 81.18 -4.08
CA GLN A 51 50.24 80.79 -4.68
C GLN A 51 50.23 79.31 -5.10
N ARG A 52 51.32 78.84 -5.72
CA ARG A 52 51.46 77.44 -6.14
C ARG A 52 51.51 76.51 -4.93
N THR A 53 52.23 76.87 -3.87
CA THR A 53 52.27 76.11 -2.62
C THR A 53 50.88 76.02 -2.00
N THR A 54 50.16 77.13 -1.86
CA THR A 54 48.80 77.11 -1.30
C THR A 54 47.82 76.28 -2.15
N ALA A 55 47.91 76.35 -3.48
CA ALA A 55 47.07 75.52 -4.36
C ALA A 55 47.37 74.02 -4.18
N LEU A 56 48.66 73.64 -4.10
CA LEU A 56 49.06 72.26 -3.86
C LEU A 56 48.65 71.76 -2.47
N GLU A 57 48.71 72.60 -1.44
CA GLU A 57 48.24 72.26 -0.09
C GLU A 57 46.73 71.96 -0.08
N GLN A 58 45.93 72.77 -0.79
CA GLN A 58 44.50 72.53 -0.94
C GLN A 58 44.21 71.23 -1.70
N ASP A 59 44.94 70.97 -2.80
CA ASP A 59 44.80 69.73 -3.56
C ASP A 59 45.15 68.50 -2.70
N ILE A 60 46.22 68.60 -1.89
CA ILE A 60 46.60 67.55 -0.93
C ILE A 60 45.47 67.30 0.08
N GLU A 61 44.90 68.35 0.67
CA GLU A 61 43.80 68.23 1.63
C GLU A 61 42.57 67.56 0.99
N ILE A 62 42.20 67.98 -0.22
CA ILE A 62 41.08 67.39 -0.97
C ILE A 62 41.35 65.90 -1.26
N LEU A 63 42.55 65.54 -1.69
CA LEU A 63 42.93 64.16 -1.98
C LEU A 63 42.94 63.30 -0.71
N GLN A 64 43.43 63.83 0.41
CA GLN A 64 43.37 63.14 1.71
C GLN A 64 41.93 62.88 2.13
N LYS A 65 41.04 63.85 1.97
CA LYS A 65 39.61 63.68 2.27
C LYS A 65 38.98 62.60 1.39
N LYS A 66 39.24 62.62 0.08
CA LYS A 66 38.76 61.58 -0.86
C LYS A 66 39.30 60.20 -0.51
N LEU A 67 40.58 60.09 -0.17
CA LEU A 67 41.20 58.83 0.25
C LEU A 67 40.53 58.30 1.52
N SER A 68 40.29 59.15 2.52
CA SER A 68 39.60 58.75 3.75
C SER A 68 38.16 58.26 3.50
N GLY A 69 37.45 58.87 2.54
CA GLY A 69 36.12 58.43 2.10
C GLY A 69 36.18 57.07 1.45
N CYS A 70 37.08 56.88 0.48
CA CYS A 70 37.29 55.62 -0.22
C CYS A 70 37.68 54.47 0.73
N LEU A 71 38.53 54.73 1.73
CA LEU A 71 38.91 53.74 2.73
C LEU A 71 37.70 53.28 3.57
N ARG A 72 36.83 54.22 3.96
CA ARG A 72 35.60 53.89 4.72
C ARG A 72 34.62 53.08 3.87
N GLU A 73 34.40 53.48 2.62
CA GLU A 73 33.55 52.73 1.70
C GLU A 73 34.09 51.32 1.45
N ASN A 74 35.41 51.16 1.32
CA ASN A 74 36.04 49.85 1.19
C ASN A 74 35.79 48.97 2.42
N GLN A 75 35.93 49.53 3.63
CA GLN A 75 35.61 48.83 4.88
C GLN A 75 34.14 48.39 4.93
N ASN A 76 33.21 49.29 4.62
CA ASN A 76 31.78 48.96 4.59
C ASN A 76 31.48 47.83 3.59
N LEU A 77 32.07 47.88 2.39
CA LEU A 77 31.89 46.82 1.39
C LEU A 77 32.48 45.47 1.84
N GLN A 78 33.58 45.48 2.59
CA GLN A 78 34.14 44.27 3.17
C GLN A 78 33.21 43.66 4.24
N GLU A 79 32.58 44.49 5.06
CA GLU A 79 31.59 44.05 6.05
C GLU A 79 30.34 43.47 5.38
N GLU A 80 29.80 44.16 4.37
CA GLU A 80 28.66 43.68 3.57
C GLU A 80 28.98 42.35 2.87
N LEU A 81 30.19 42.22 2.32
CA LEU A 81 30.63 40.98 1.69
C LEU A 81 30.73 39.83 2.70
N ALA A 82 31.30 40.08 3.88
CA ALA A 82 31.40 39.09 4.93
C ALA A 82 30.01 38.61 5.39
N GLU A 83 29.07 39.54 5.54
CA GLU A 83 27.69 39.22 5.91
C GLU A 83 26.97 38.44 4.79
N ALA A 84 27.17 38.80 3.52
CA ALA A 84 26.62 38.06 2.40
C ALA A 84 27.12 36.61 2.36
N TYR A 85 28.40 36.37 2.64
CA TYR A 85 28.94 35.00 2.76
C TYR A 85 28.37 34.25 3.96
N ARG A 86 28.18 34.92 5.09
CA ARG A 86 27.55 34.33 6.29
C ARG A 86 26.13 33.86 5.98
N VAL A 87 25.31 34.73 5.38
CA VAL A 87 23.93 34.39 4.97
C VAL A 87 23.91 33.28 3.93
N LYS A 88 24.83 33.30 2.95
CA LYS A 88 24.96 32.25 1.93
C LYS A 88 25.24 30.88 2.58
N SER A 89 26.10 30.82 3.58
CA SER A 89 26.38 29.57 4.31
C SER A 89 25.14 29.06 5.03
N GLN A 90 24.44 29.93 5.77
CA GLN A 90 23.22 29.55 6.47
C GLN A 90 22.14 29.05 5.52
N LEU A 91 22.00 29.67 4.35
CA LEU A 91 21.05 29.23 3.33
C LEU A 91 21.42 27.85 2.76
N ALA A 92 22.72 27.58 2.56
CA ALA A 92 23.17 26.26 2.10
C ALA A 92 22.85 25.16 3.12
N ASP A 93 23.05 25.43 4.41
CA ASP A 93 22.74 24.48 5.49
C ASP A 93 21.22 24.21 5.58
N LEU A 94 20.40 25.27 5.52
CA LEU A 94 18.94 25.15 5.51
C LEU A 94 18.44 24.38 4.29
N TYR A 95 18.98 24.69 3.11
CA TYR A 95 18.66 23.97 1.88
C TYR A 95 19.02 22.48 1.99
N GLY A 96 20.19 22.15 2.55
CA GLY A 96 20.61 20.78 2.78
C GLY A 96 19.67 20.03 3.74
N ALA A 97 19.25 20.67 4.84
CA ALA A 97 18.32 20.10 5.80
C ALA A 97 16.94 19.82 5.17
N GLU A 98 16.38 20.79 4.44
CA GLU A 98 15.09 20.62 3.76
C GLU A 98 15.15 19.58 2.64
N LEU A 99 16.27 19.49 1.91
CA LEU A 99 16.47 18.46 0.89
C LEU A 99 16.50 17.06 1.51
N SER A 100 17.18 16.87 2.65
CA SER A 100 17.20 15.60 3.37
C SER A 100 15.81 15.21 3.87
N LYS A 101 15.08 16.16 4.48
CA LYS A 101 13.70 15.95 4.93
C LYS A 101 12.76 15.58 3.77
N THR A 102 12.92 16.24 2.62
CA THR A 102 12.14 15.94 1.41
C THR A 102 12.39 14.50 0.95
N LYS A 103 13.66 14.05 0.93
CA LYS A 103 14.00 12.65 0.59
C LYS A 103 13.37 11.64 1.55
N GLU A 104 13.36 11.91 2.85
CA GLU A 104 12.72 11.05 3.84
C GLU A 104 11.21 10.97 3.62
N LEU A 105 10.55 12.09 3.37
CA LEU A 105 9.12 12.13 3.06
C LEU A 105 8.80 11.36 1.76
N GLU A 106 9.62 11.51 0.72
CA GLU A 106 9.46 10.73 -0.51
C GLU A 106 9.58 9.22 -0.26
N GLN A 107 10.50 8.79 0.60
CA GLN A 107 10.62 7.38 0.99
C GLN A 107 9.37 6.88 1.73
N GLN A 108 8.84 7.67 2.65
CA GLN A 108 7.60 7.34 3.37
C GLN A 108 6.40 7.24 2.41
N VAL A 109 6.27 8.18 1.48
CA VAL A 109 5.21 8.15 0.45
C VAL A 109 5.29 6.87 -0.37
N ARG A 110 6.49 6.49 -0.84
CA ARG A 110 6.68 5.24 -1.58
C ARG A 110 6.32 4.01 -0.74
N PHE A 111 6.72 3.99 0.53
CA PHE A 111 6.36 2.91 1.44
C PHE A 111 4.85 2.74 1.59
N PHE A 112 4.12 3.85 1.80
CA PHE A 112 2.67 3.81 1.91
C PHE A 112 1.99 3.41 0.60
N GLN A 113 2.49 3.89 -0.54
CA GLN A 113 2.00 3.47 -1.85
C GLN A 113 2.13 1.95 -2.06
N SER A 114 3.29 1.37 -1.73
CA SER A 114 3.51 -0.07 -1.80
C SER A 114 2.61 -0.84 -0.82
N SER A 115 2.48 -0.35 0.41
CA SER A 115 1.63 -0.98 1.44
C SER A 115 0.16 -0.99 1.03
N VAL A 116 -0.34 0.12 0.48
CA VAL A 116 -1.71 0.23 -0.02
C VAL A 116 -1.94 -0.69 -1.22
N ALA A 117 -0.99 -0.76 -2.16
CA ALA A 117 -1.07 -1.68 -3.30
C ALA A 117 -1.14 -3.14 -2.85
N GLN A 118 -0.33 -3.52 -1.85
CA GLN A 118 -0.37 -4.86 -1.26
C GLN A 118 -1.71 -5.15 -0.58
N ALA A 119 -2.22 -4.23 0.25
CA ALA A 119 -3.51 -4.40 0.92
C ALA A 119 -4.66 -4.56 -0.09
N PHE A 120 -4.63 -3.87 -1.23
CA PHE A 120 -5.59 -4.08 -2.31
C PHE A 120 -5.46 -5.46 -2.95
N ALA A 121 -4.24 -5.93 -3.23
CA ALA A 121 -4.03 -7.26 -3.77
C ALA A 121 -4.52 -8.37 -2.80
N GLU A 122 -4.26 -8.23 -1.51
CA GLU A 122 -4.74 -9.14 -0.47
C GLU A 122 -6.27 -9.14 -0.36
N ARG A 123 -6.89 -7.95 -0.39
CA ARG A 123 -8.35 -7.80 -0.40
C ARG A 123 -8.96 -8.48 -1.63
N ASP A 124 -8.43 -8.22 -2.81
CA ASP A 124 -8.96 -8.75 -4.07
C ASP A 124 -8.80 -10.28 -4.14
N GLY A 125 -7.67 -10.81 -3.63
CA GLY A 125 -7.47 -12.24 -3.46
C GLY A 125 -8.49 -12.88 -2.50
N SER A 126 -8.69 -12.26 -1.33
CA SER A 126 -9.68 -12.73 -0.33
C SER A 126 -11.11 -12.69 -0.86
N LEU A 127 -11.45 -11.65 -1.64
CA LEU A 127 -12.76 -11.49 -2.26
C LEU A 127 -13.03 -12.60 -3.28
N LEU A 128 -12.04 -12.90 -4.15
CA LEU A 128 -12.14 -13.99 -5.11
C LEU A 128 -12.32 -15.35 -4.42
N GLU A 129 -11.62 -15.60 -3.31
CA GLU A 129 -11.78 -16.83 -2.53
C GLU A 129 -13.18 -16.93 -1.91
N CYS A 130 -13.71 -15.82 -1.41
CA CYS A 130 -15.06 -15.72 -0.87
C CYS A 130 -16.12 -16.01 -1.95
N GLU A 131 -15.98 -15.44 -3.15
CA GLU A 131 -16.87 -15.71 -4.28
C GLU A 131 -16.85 -17.19 -4.67
N LYS A 132 -15.67 -17.81 -4.77
CA LYS A 132 -15.57 -19.26 -5.02
C LYS A 132 -16.20 -20.10 -3.92
N ALA A 133 -16.08 -19.69 -2.65
CA ALA A 133 -16.72 -20.39 -1.54
C ALA A 133 -18.24 -20.31 -1.64
N LYS A 134 -18.78 -19.13 -1.95
CA LYS A 134 -20.21 -18.91 -2.18
C LYS A 134 -20.74 -19.75 -3.33
N GLU A 135 -20.04 -19.83 -4.46
CA GLU A 135 -20.45 -20.68 -5.60
C GLU A 135 -20.54 -22.16 -5.20
N ARG A 136 -19.59 -22.66 -4.40
CA ARG A 136 -19.61 -24.04 -3.89
C ARG A 136 -20.75 -24.28 -2.91
N GLU A 137 -21.02 -23.32 -2.03
CA GLU A 137 -22.16 -23.37 -1.10
C GLU A 137 -23.48 -23.43 -1.86
N GLU A 138 -23.68 -22.55 -2.85
CA GLU A 138 -24.89 -22.53 -3.69
C GLU A 138 -25.07 -23.87 -4.44
N ALA A 139 -24.00 -24.45 -4.95
CA ALA A 139 -24.03 -25.78 -5.56
C ALA A 139 -24.38 -26.88 -4.54
N GLY A 140 -23.82 -26.80 -3.33
CA GLY A 140 -24.13 -27.70 -2.22
C GLY A 140 -25.60 -27.64 -1.81
N LEU A 141 -26.17 -26.43 -1.68
CA LEU A 141 -27.58 -26.22 -1.36
C LEU A 141 -28.52 -26.84 -2.41
N LYS A 142 -28.20 -26.68 -3.70
CA LYS A 142 -28.96 -27.33 -4.79
C LYS A 142 -28.96 -28.84 -4.65
N MET A 143 -27.81 -29.44 -4.32
CA MET A 143 -27.68 -30.88 -4.13
C MET A 143 -28.42 -31.38 -2.88
N CYS A 144 -28.38 -30.63 -1.77
CA CYS A 144 -29.17 -30.92 -0.57
C CYS A 144 -30.67 -30.91 -0.87
N ALA A 145 -31.17 -29.91 -1.61
CA ALA A 145 -32.58 -29.86 -2.01
C ALA A 145 -32.99 -31.10 -2.83
N THR A 146 -32.11 -31.60 -3.70
CA THR A 146 -32.38 -32.82 -4.47
C THR A 146 -32.42 -34.06 -3.58
N PHE A 147 -31.53 -34.16 -2.58
CA PHE A 147 -31.56 -35.26 -1.61
C PHE A 147 -32.79 -35.21 -0.70
N GLU A 148 -33.22 -34.02 -0.28
CA GLU A 148 -34.44 -33.85 0.50
C GLU A 148 -35.68 -34.29 -0.28
N GLU A 149 -35.77 -33.94 -1.56
CA GLU A 149 -36.86 -34.39 -2.45
C GLU A 149 -36.91 -35.91 -2.57
N ARG A 150 -35.77 -36.54 -2.89
CA ARG A 150 -35.67 -38.00 -2.95
C ARG A 150 -36.01 -38.67 -1.61
N THR A 151 -35.62 -38.06 -0.50
CA THR A 151 -35.94 -38.59 0.83
C THR A 151 -37.44 -38.57 1.09
N ARG A 152 -38.13 -37.48 0.70
CA ARG A 152 -39.60 -37.39 0.77
C ARG A 152 -40.27 -38.45 -0.11
N GLU A 153 -39.77 -38.65 -1.34
CA GLU A 153 -40.28 -39.70 -2.24
C GLU A 153 -40.15 -41.10 -1.62
N TYR A 154 -38.99 -41.43 -1.06
CA TYR A 154 -38.78 -42.72 -0.40
C TYR A 154 -39.64 -42.90 0.86
N GLN A 155 -39.85 -41.83 1.64
CA GLN A 155 -40.74 -41.88 2.80
C GLN A 155 -42.18 -42.19 2.38
N THR A 156 -42.71 -41.49 1.37
CA THR A 156 -44.05 -41.78 0.84
C THR A 156 -44.17 -43.22 0.33
N ALA A 157 -43.19 -43.69 -0.46
CA ALA A 157 -43.19 -45.05 -0.98
C ALA A 157 -43.11 -46.11 0.14
N MET A 158 -42.36 -45.84 1.21
CA MET A 158 -42.29 -46.71 2.38
C MET A 158 -43.63 -46.77 3.13
N GLU A 159 -44.31 -45.63 3.29
CA GLU A 159 -45.64 -45.55 3.91
C GLU A 159 -46.72 -46.28 3.09
N ASP A 160 -46.67 -46.16 1.76
CA ASP A 160 -47.55 -46.91 0.85
C ASP A 160 -47.30 -48.43 0.97
N GLN A 161 -46.03 -48.84 0.93
CA GLN A 161 -45.67 -50.25 1.07
C GLN A 161 -46.07 -50.82 2.43
N LYS A 162 -45.95 -50.02 3.50
CA LYS A 162 -46.39 -50.40 4.85
C LYS A 162 -47.90 -50.63 4.88
N ARG A 163 -48.70 -49.70 4.32
CA ARG A 163 -50.16 -49.86 4.23
C ARG A 163 -50.54 -51.14 3.48
N LEU A 164 -49.94 -51.40 2.33
CA LEU A 164 -50.19 -52.63 1.56
C LEU A 164 -49.83 -53.89 2.35
N ASN A 165 -48.72 -53.85 3.11
CA ASN A 165 -48.33 -54.97 3.96
C ASN A 165 -49.35 -55.19 5.09
N ASP A 166 -49.79 -54.13 5.76
CA ASP A 166 -50.82 -54.18 6.80
C ASP A 166 -52.15 -54.77 6.25
N ASP A 167 -52.56 -54.38 5.03
CA ASP A 167 -53.74 -54.91 4.35
C ASP A 167 -53.59 -56.41 4.02
N LEU A 168 -52.46 -56.83 3.45
CA LEU A 168 -52.18 -58.24 3.14
C LEU A 168 -52.11 -59.10 4.41
N GLN A 169 -51.56 -58.56 5.50
CA GLN A 169 -51.50 -59.23 6.80
C GLN A 169 -52.93 -59.48 7.32
N MET A 170 -53.83 -58.51 7.18
CA MET A 170 -55.24 -58.63 7.56
C MET A 170 -55.96 -59.69 6.72
N GLU A 171 -55.86 -59.64 5.38
CA GLU A 171 -56.45 -60.66 4.49
C GLU A 171 -55.95 -62.07 4.82
N LEU A 172 -54.65 -62.21 5.09
CA LEU A 172 -54.06 -63.48 5.48
C LEU A 172 -54.63 -64.00 6.80
N THR A 173 -54.91 -63.13 7.78
CA THR A 173 -55.54 -63.54 9.04
C THR A 173 -57.00 -63.95 8.86
N GLU A 174 -57.76 -63.25 8.02
CA GLU A 174 -59.14 -63.59 7.70
C GLU A 174 -59.23 -64.93 6.96
N LEU A 175 -58.38 -65.13 5.95
CA LEU A 175 -58.34 -66.38 5.20
C LEU A 175 -57.96 -67.55 6.10
N LYS A 176 -56.98 -67.37 7.00
CA LYS A 176 -56.63 -68.38 8.01
C LYS A 176 -57.80 -68.73 8.92
N ALA A 177 -58.53 -67.73 9.41
CA ALA A 177 -59.71 -67.95 10.24
C ALA A 177 -60.83 -68.69 9.46
N HIS A 178 -61.06 -68.33 8.19
CA HIS A 178 -62.03 -68.99 7.33
C HIS A 178 -61.62 -70.44 7.01
N THR A 179 -60.35 -70.68 6.73
CA THR A 179 -59.78 -72.02 6.55
C THR A 179 -59.97 -72.84 7.83
N GLU A 180 -59.62 -72.32 9.00
CA GLU A 180 -59.79 -73.01 10.28
C GLU A 180 -61.26 -73.36 10.56
N SER A 181 -62.19 -72.42 10.31
CA SER A 181 -63.62 -72.68 10.40
C SER A 181 -64.07 -73.81 9.46
N SER A 182 -63.63 -73.76 8.20
CA SER A 182 -63.94 -74.80 7.20
C SER A 182 -63.38 -76.17 7.59
N LEU A 183 -62.12 -76.22 8.08
CA LEU A 183 -61.51 -77.43 8.60
C LEU A 183 -62.34 -78.04 9.74
N ASN A 184 -62.88 -77.19 10.62
CA ASN A 184 -63.72 -77.62 11.74
C ASN A 184 -65.09 -78.16 11.27
N VAL A 185 -65.70 -77.54 10.24
CA VAL A 185 -66.93 -78.05 9.62
C VAL A 185 -66.71 -79.43 8.99
N ILE A 186 -65.66 -79.58 8.19
CA ILE A 186 -65.31 -80.86 7.56
C ILE A 186 -65.07 -81.93 8.62
N LYS A 187 -64.34 -81.60 9.69
CA LYS A 187 -64.12 -82.52 10.81
C LYS A 187 -65.44 -82.97 11.45
N LYS A 188 -66.38 -82.05 11.69
CA LYS A 188 -67.71 -82.37 12.22
C LYS A 188 -68.54 -83.24 11.27
N LEU A 189 -68.55 -82.93 9.97
CA LEU A 189 -69.25 -83.74 8.96
C LEU A 189 -68.68 -85.17 8.94
N TYR A 190 -67.35 -85.30 8.97
CA TYR A 190 -66.70 -86.61 9.07
C TYR A 190 -67.08 -87.35 10.36
N GLU A 191 -67.15 -86.65 11.50
CA GLU A 191 -67.60 -87.23 12.78
C GLU A 191 -69.04 -87.73 12.72
N VAL A 192 -69.97 -87.00 12.09
CA VAL A 192 -71.37 -87.42 11.89
C VAL A 192 -71.42 -88.67 11.01
N ARG A 193 -70.75 -88.61 9.84
CA ARG A 193 -70.65 -89.72 8.89
C ARG A 193 -70.08 -91.00 9.52
N SER A 194 -69.08 -90.85 10.38
CA SER A 194 -68.43 -91.97 11.10
C SER A 194 -69.29 -92.58 12.21
N ARG A 195 -70.38 -91.93 12.62
CA ARG A 195 -71.36 -92.49 13.58
C ARG A 195 -72.40 -93.37 12.89
N GLU A 196 -72.73 -93.05 11.63
CA GLU A 196 -73.74 -93.76 10.84
C GLU A 196 -73.15 -94.89 9.98
N CYS A 197 -71.85 -94.87 9.68
CA CYS A 197 -71.12 -96.01 9.12
C CYS A 197 -69.73 -96.19 9.77
N GLU A 198 -69.18 -97.41 9.70
CA GLU A 198 -67.82 -97.71 10.15
C GLU A 198 -66.76 -97.03 9.25
N CYS A 199 -66.42 -95.77 9.57
CA CYS A 199 -65.36 -95.02 8.88
C CYS A 199 -64.01 -95.11 9.62
N PRO A 200 -62.87 -95.12 8.91
CA PRO A 200 -61.54 -95.25 9.52
C PRO A 200 -61.14 -93.99 10.33
N SER A 201 -60.72 -94.17 11.59
CA SER A 201 -60.42 -93.02 12.47
C SER A 201 -59.04 -92.39 12.26
N ASN A 202 -58.07 -93.14 11.71
CA ASN A 202 -56.66 -92.76 11.56
C ASN A 202 -56.26 -92.49 10.10
N ILE A 203 -57.01 -91.62 9.42
CA ILE A 203 -56.68 -91.16 8.06
C ILE A 203 -56.38 -89.67 8.06
N THR A 204 -55.61 -89.23 7.06
CA THR A 204 -55.23 -87.82 6.86
C THR A 204 -56.47 -86.95 6.62
N PHE A 205 -56.33 -85.64 6.80
CA PHE A 205 -57.44 -84.72 6.62
C PHE A 205 -57.93 -84.70 5.17
N GLU A 206 -57.00 -84.76 4.22
CA GLU A 206 -57.27 -84.85 2.79
C GLU A 206 -58.07 -86.12 2.45
N GLU A 207 -57.74 -87.27 3.05
CA GLU A 207 -58.50 -88.52 2.86
C GLU A 207 -59.92 -88.42 3.46
N LYS A 208 -60.09 -87.73 4.60
CA LYS A 208 -61.43 -87.44 5.17
C LYS A 208 -62.27 -86.61 4.20
N CYS A 209 -61.67 -85.60 3.58
CA CYS A 209 -62.34 -84.79 2.56
C CYS A 209 -62.75 -85.63 1.34
N SER A 210 -61.84 -86.46 0.81
CA SER A 210 -62.13 -87.32 -0.33
C SER A 210 -63.32 -88.25 -0.08
N ILE A 211 -63.38 -88.89 1.10
CA ILE A 211 -64.51 -89.75 1.47
C ILE A 211 -65.83 -88.99 1.51
N LEU A 212 -65.85 -87.79 2.11
CA LEU A 212 -67.06 -86.96 2.18
C LEU A 212 -67.51 -86.47 0.79
N LEU A 213 -66.57 -86.22 -0.13
CA LEU A 213 -66.86 -85.79 -1.50
C LEU A 213 -67.40 -86.92 -2.38
N ASP A 214 -67.01 -88.17 -2.11
CA ASP A 214 -67.45 -89.36 -2.83
C ASP A 214 -68.80 -89.91 -2.31
N ASP A 215 -69.36 -89.36 -1.23
CA ASP A 215 -70.67 -89.75 -0.72
C ASP A 215 -71.79 -89.39 -1.72
N SER A 216 -72.75 -90.31 -1.89
CA SER A 216 -73.94 -90.07 -2.72
C SER A 216 -74.89 -89.07 -2.04
N ALA A 217 -75.69 -88.34 -2.83
CA ALA A 217 -76.66 -87.38 -2.30
C ALA A 217 -77.66 -87.99 -1.29
N ASP A 218 -78.00 -89.27 -1.47
CA ASP A 218 -78.90 -90.02 -0.57
C ASP A 218 -78.28 -90.22 0.82
N SER A 219 -76.95 -90.31 0.90
CA SER A 219 -76.19 -90.51 2.15
C SER A 219 -76.25 -89.31 3.10
N TRP A 220 -76.72 -88.16 2.61
CA TRP A 220 -76.89 -86.92 3.38
C TRP A 220 -78.35 -86.47 3.46
N SER A 221 -79.28 -87.33 3.05
CA SER A 221 -80.72 -87.04 3.13
C SER A 221 -81.25 -87.32 4.54
N PHE A 222 -81.80 -86.29 5.18
CA PHE A 222 -82.64 -86.51 6.36
C PHE A 222 -83.95 -87.12 5.86
N ASN A 223 -84.21 -88.37 6.20
CA ASN A 223 -85.52 -88.98 5.97
C ASN A 223 -86.58 -88.12 6.65
N LEU A 224 -87.27 -87.30 5.84
CA LEU A 224 -88.39 -86.48 6.28
C LEU A 224 -89.71 -87.25 6.20
N ASP A 225 -89.63 -88.58 6.26
CA ASP A 225 -90.77 -89.49 6.28
C ASP A 225 -90.50 -90.59 7.30
N GLY A 226 -91.06 -90.42 8.50
CA GLY A 226 -91.03 -91.45 9.54
C GLY A 226 -91.09 -90.93 10.98
N GLU A 227 -92.22 -90.30 11.32
CA GLU A 227 -92.78 -90.16 12.69
C GLU A 227 -91.80 -90.13 13.89
N THR A 228 -91.61 -88.94 14.47
CA THR A 228 -91.62 -88.85 15.94
C THR A 228 -92.32 -87.57 16.38
N SER A 229 -93.47 -87.80 16.99
CA SER A 229 -94.29 -86.82 17.67
C SER A 229 -93.53 -86.20 18.85
N THR A 230 -93.43 -84.87 18.88
CA THR A 230 -93.39 -84.12 20.14
C THR A 230 -94.34 -82.94 20.03
N SER A 231 -95.62 -83.23 20.26
CA SER A 231 -96.50 -82.26 20.92
C SER A 231 -96.18 -82.26 22.42
N LYS A 232 -96.13 -81.04 22.99
CA LYS A 232 -95.93 -80.66 24.41
C LYS A 232 -94.47 -80.45 24.83
N HIS A 233 -94.03 -79.18 24.82
CA HIS A 233 -94.06 -78.32 26.01
C HIS A 233 -93.99 -76.84 25.60
N LEU A 234 -94.66 -76.01 26.40
CA LEU A 234 -94.47 -74.57 26.53
C LEU A 234 -93.00 -74.20 26.73
#